data_AF-A0A520I832-F1
#
_entry.id   AF-A0A520I832-F1
#
_cell.length_a   1.000
_cell.length_b   1.000
_cell.length_c   1.000
_cell.angle_alpha   90.00
_cell.angle_beta   90.00
_cell.angle_gamma   90.00
#
_symmetry.space_group_name_H-M   'P 1'
#
loop_
_entity.id
_entity.type
_entity.pdbx_description
1 polymer ?
#
loop_
_entity_poly.entity_id
_entity_poly.type
_entity_poly.pdbx_seq_one_letter_code
_entity_poly.pdbx_strand_id
1 'polypeptide(L)'
;MGLQFRRSVKLGPVRMNFSNSGISYSTGVRGARISTGPKGTYVTIGANGIYYRQKIGGGQVDQPSPVSVQDQGIHTITSAHIDQLTDVDSRAFIEELSEKAGKISFVRWLGVWPMIIFVVLLSWYSLGSREIVLNPGGKRNVAIIDSYVGCNVRLLPNADAKILGTAKDAEEFVLLDSPAKGWLKIRFKDSIGYVSKKLAHTSVIDDPKTTTLEVFLINPYYFWMLGIGILFFVLFIRFLSKVDRKRFEMELRYDMDEQMTVVYSAFASHFSSFNSCVRKWQYLHAQQNHDWKRNAGAGRLINRVPVSGVSANKVPIKYFKTNVDIPHIRLRNTQLFFLPERLLIRRGNRFAAVFYRNLQIEGGTTRFIEDEIVPGDARIVDHTWKYVNRNGGPDRRFNNNRQIPICLYSQYTLRSGTGIYETICTSRIGAFDGFGNYLLQIGVLQSKMMGGTLTIQ
;
A
#
# COMPACT_ATOMS: atom_id res chain seq x y z
N MET A 1 -0.63 49.49 -9.51
CA MET A 1 -0.31 49.17 -10.92
C MET A 1 0.95 49.96 -11.27
N GLY A 2 2.14 49.36 -11.17
CA GLY A 2 3.39 50.06 -11.48
C GLY A 2 3.75 49.91 -12.96
N LEU A 3 3.98 51.01 -13.67
CA LEU A 3 4.49 51.03 -15.05
C LEU A 3 5.87 50.35 -15.10
N GLN A 4 6.00 49.24 -15.83
CA GLN A 4 7.27 48.56 -16.05
C GLN A 4 7.90 49.05 -17.36
N PHE A 5 9.01 49.79 -17.25
CA PHE A 5 9.82 50.17 -18.41
C PHE A 5 10.86 49.08 -18.68
N ARG A 6 10.66 48.32 -19.77
CA ARG A 6 11.67 47.36 -20.26
C ARG A 6 12.18 47.85 -21.61
N ARG A 7 13.43 48.31 -21.64
CA ARG A 7 14.12 48.65 -22.89
C ARG A 7 15.24 47.65 -23.13
N SER A 8 15.27 47.06 -24.32
CA SER A 8 16.34 46.17 -24.77
C SER A 8 17.03 46.77 -25.98
N VAL A 9 18.35 46.84 -25.96
CA VAL A 9 19.17 47.30 -27.08
C VAL A 9 20.05 46.14 -27.53
N LYS A 10 20.05 45.85 -28.83
CA LYS A 10 20.91 44.85 -29.46
C LYS A 10 22.09 45.55 -30.12
N LEU A 11 23.29 45.24 -29.68
CA LEU A 11 24.55 45.77 -30.21
C LEU A 11 25.39 44.58 -30.68
N GLY A 12 25.25 44.21 -31.96
CA GLY A 12 25.95 43.07 -32.55
C GLY A 12 25.64 41.72 -31.85
N PRO A 13 26.66 40.94 -31.44
CA PRO A 13 26.49 39.66 -30.74
C PRO A 13 26.05 39.81 -29.28
N VAL A 14 25.97 41.04 -28.76
CA VAL A 14 25.60 41.34 -27.38
C VAL A 14 24.22 41.97 -27.32
N ARG A 15 23.39 41.48 -26.39
CA ARG A 15 22.10 42.09 -26.03
C ARG A 15 22.15 42.61 -24.61
N MET A 16 21.78 43.88 -24.45
CA MET A 16 21.67 44.55 -23.16
C MET A 16 20.19 44.76 -22.82
N ASN A 17 19.78 44.37 -21.61
CA ASN A 17 18.45 44.68 -21.09
C ASN A 17 18.57 45.60 -19.87
N PHE A 18 17.80 46.68 -19.90
CA PHE A 18 17.66 47.64 -18.81
C PHE A 18 16.37 47.33 -18.04
N SER A 19 16.48 47.20 -16.72
CA SER A 19 15.36 46.92 -15.82
C SER A 19 15.56 47.67 -14.50
N ASN A 20 14.48 47.83 -13.71
CA ASN A 20 14.55 48.46 -12.37
C ASN A 20 15.50 47.71 -11.41
N SER A 21 15.80 46.43 -11.66
CA SER A 21 16.73 45.64 -10.85
C SER A 21 18.21 45.76 -11.26
N GLY A 22 18.51 46.50 -12.33
CA GLY A 22 19.86 46.67 -12.88
C GLY A 22 19.98 46.28 -14.36
N ILE A 23 21.19 46.45 -14.90
CA ILE A 23 21.53 46.16 -16.28
C ILE A 23 21.96 44.69 -16.40
N SER A 24 21.47 43.99 -17.42
CA SER A 24 21.93 42.64 -17.75
C SER A 24 22.49 42.60 -19.17
N TYR A 25 23.58 41.87 -19.33
CA TYR A 25 24.28 41.69 -20.59
C TYR A 25 24.22 40.22 -20.97
N SER A 26 23.95 39.93 -22.23
CA SER A 26 23.97 38.57 -22.76
C SER A 26 24.75 38.53 -24.05
N THR A 27 25.67 37.58 -24.17
CA THR A 27 26.49 37.35 -25.37
C THR A 27 26.44 35.86 -25.72
N GLY A 28 26.41 35.54 -27.01
CA GLY A 28 26.37 34.16 -27.45
C GLY A 28 25.90 33.95 -28.88
N VAL A 29 26.09 32.73 -29.37
CA VAL A 29 25.62 32.26 -30.67
C VAL A 29 24.31 31.49 -30.52
N ARG A 30 23.64 31.18 -31.64
CA ARG A 30 22.40 30.41 -31.63
C ARG A 30 22.68 29.04 -31.01
N GLY A 31 22.16 28.85 -29.81
CA GLY A 31 22.25 27.62 -29.03
C GLY A 31 23.31 27.57 -27.92
N ALA A 32 24.09 28.64 -27.72
CA ALA A 32 24.90 28.81 -26.52
C ALA A 32 25.06 30.30 -26.18
N ARG A 33 24.57 30.74 -25.03
CA ARG A 33 24.70 32.13 -24.55
C ARG A 33 25.02 32.23 -23.07
N ILE A 34 25.79 33.24 -22.71
CA ILE A 34 26.09 33.61 -21.34
C ILE A 34 25.33 34.90 -21.04
N SER A 35 24.56 34.92 -19.95
CA SER A 35 23.84 36.10 -19.47
C SER A 35 24.32 36.47 -18.07
N THR A 36 24.86 37.67 -17.93
CA THR A 36 25.34 38.24 -16.67
C THR A 36 24.42 39.36 -16.23
N GLY A 37 24.03 39.36 -14.97
CA GLY A 37 23.21 40.44 -14.39
C GLY A 37 23.20 40.40 -12.87
N PRO A 38 22.36 41.23 -12.23
CA PRO A 38 22.32 41.42 -10.77
C PRO A 38 22.06 40.12 -9.97
N LYS A 39 21.47 39.10 -10.62
CA LYS A 39 21.14 37.79 -10.02
C LYS A 39 22.20 36.71 -10.28
N GLY A 40 23.35 37.07 -10.84
CA GLY A 40 24.48 36.20 -11.16
C GLY A 40 24.63 35.89 -12.66
N THR A 41 25.66 35.10 -12.98
CA THR A 41 26.01 34.70 -14.34
C THR A 41 25.38 33.36 -14.67
N TYR A 42 24.66 33.28 -15.79
CA TYR A 42 23.99 32.07 -16.25
C TYR A 42 24.49 31.69 -17.64
N VAL A 43 24.82 30.42 -17.83
CA VAL A 43 25.03 29.79 -19.14
C VAL A 43 23.72 29.18 -19.60
N THR A 44 23.36 29.41 -20.85
CA THR A 44 22.24 28.74 -21.52
C THR A 44 22.79 27.99 -22.73
N ILE A 45 22.63 26.68 -22.80
CA ILE A 45 23.06 25.83 -23.93
C ILE A 45 21.85 25.05 -24.43
N GLY A 46 21.67 24.91 -25.75
CA GLY A 46 20.62 24.08 -26.31
C GLY A 46 20.27 24.43 -27.75
N ALA A 47 19.76 23.47 -28.51
CA ALA A 47 19.38 23.64 -29.91
C ALA A 47 17.99 23.02 -30.14
N ASN A 48 17.30 23.45 -31.21
CA ASN A 48 16.05 22.84 -31.67
C ASN A 48 14.96 22.74 -30.59
N GLY A 49 14.79 23.79 -29.77
CA GLY A 49 13.70 23.89 -28.80
C GLY A 49 14.03 23.39 -27.39
N ILE A 50 15.12 22.64 -27.21
CA ILE A 50 15.56 22.16 -25.89
C ILE A 50 16.67 23.09 -25.40
N TYR A 51 16.49 23.70 -24.22
CA TYR A 51 17.48 24.61 -23.63
C TYR A 51 17.75 24.27 -22.16
N TYR A 52 19.03 24.14 -21.84
CA TYR A 52 19.59 24.01 -20.49
C TYR A 52 20.09 25.37 -20.02
N ARG A 53 19.77 25.78 -18.78
CA ARG A 53 20.28 27.03 -18.17
C ARG A 53 20.87 26.75 -16.79
N GLN A 54 22.14 27.08 -16.58
CA GLN A 54 22.88 26.85 -15.33
C GLN A 54 23.53 28.15 -14.83
N LYS A 55 23.52 28.38 -13.51
CA LYS A 55 24.24 29.50 -12.88
C LYS A 55 25.70 29.08 -12.65
N ILE A 56 26.66 29.86 -13.13
CA ILE A 56 28.09 29.63 -12.84
C ILE A 56 28.40 30.26 -11.47
N GLY A 57 28.91 29.47 -10.51
CA GLY A 57 29.47 29.98 -9.26
C GLY A 57 29.03 29.30 -7.96
N GLY A 58 29.05 27.96 -7.89
CA GLY A 58 28.96 27.21 -6.63
C GLY A 58 29.85 25.97 -6.72
N GLY A 59 30.89 25.88 -5.88
CA GLY A 59 31.97 24.89 -6.00
C GLY A 59 31.55 23.44 -5.74
N GLN A 60 32.18 22.51 -6.47
CA GLN A 60 32.14 21.06 -6.26
C GLN A 60 33.13 20.65 -5.15
N VAL A 61 32.73 19.65 -4.35
CA VAL A 61 33.64 18.83 -3.54
C VAL A 61 33.68 17.45 -4.18
N ASP A 62 34.86 17.04 -4.64
CA ASP A 62 35.11 15.69 -5.17
C ASP A 62 35.36 14.72 -4.00
N GLN A 63 34.78 13.52 -4.08
CA GLN A 63 35.24 12.36 -3.30
C GLN A 63 35.21 11.07 -4.15
N PRO A 64 36.15 10.13 -3.91
CA PRO A 64 36.57 9.11 -4.88
C PRO A 64 35.75 7.81 -4.82
N SER A 65 35.74 7.09 -5.95
CA SER A 65 35.06 5.80 -6.16
C SER A 65 35.72 4.64 -5.39
N PRO A 66 34.96 3.69 -4.79
CA PRO A 66 35.50 2.41 -4.37
C PRO A 66 35.25 1.28 -5.39
N VAL A 67 36.18 0.35 -5.32
CA VAL A 67 36.44 -0.85 -6.13
C VAL A 67 35.30 -1.88 -6.04
N SER A 68 34.97 -2.50 -7.18
CA SER A 68 34.05 -3.63 -7.31
C SER A 68 34.73 -4.95 -6.89
N VAL A 69 34.16 -5.64 -5.89
CA VAL A 69 34.48 -7.05 -5.58
C VAL A 69 33.47 -7.94 -6.32
N GLN A 70 33.96 -8.84 -7.18
CA GLN A 70 33.19 -9.97 -7.73
C GLN A 70 33.22 -11.11 -6.72
N ASP A 71 32.05 -11.67 -6.37
CA ASP A 71 31.95 -12.97 -5.71
C ASP A 71 31.02 -13.90 -6.52
N GLN A 72 31.49 -15.14 -6.73
CA GLN A 72 30.84 -16.17 -7.52
C GLN A 72 30.10 -17.14 -6.61
N GLY A 73 28.77 -17.17 -6.74
CA GLY A 73 27.90 -18.13 -6.06
C GLY A 73 26.70 -17.43 -5.44
N ILE A 74 25.51 -17.72 -5.96
CA ILE A 74 24.23 -17.00 -5.75
C ILE A 74 24.10 -15.79 -6.69
N HIS A 75 23.41 -15.99 -7.82
CA HIS A 75 22.84 -14.85 -8.59
C HIS A 75 21.67 -14.28 -7.79
N THR A 76 21.99 -13.51 -6.76
CA THR A 76 21.00 -12.67 -6.09
C THR A 76 20.59 -11.62 -7.11
N ILE A 77 19.34 -11.68 -7.60
CA ILE A 77 18.67 -10.67 -8.45
C ILE A 77 18.37 -9.43 -7.57
N THR A 78 19.27 -9.09 -6.64
CA THR A 78 19.14 -7.92 -5.80
C THR A 78 19.95 -6.82 -6.45
N SER A 79 19.21 -5.88 -6.99
CA SER A 79 19.72 -4.65 -7.59
C SER A 79 20.49 -3.81 -6.57
N ALA A 80 21.49 -3.07 -7.05
CA ALA A 80 22.41 -2.28 -6.24
C ALA A 80 21.70 -1.18 -5.42
N HIS A 81 22.42 -0.58 -4.47
CA HIS A 81 21.92 0.50 -3.62
C HIS A 81 21.43 1.69 -4.47
N ILE A 82 20.26 2.24 -4.15
CA ILE A 82 19.53 3.18 -5.03
C ILE A 82 20.32 4.46 -5.38
N ASP A 83 21.24 4.87 -4.51
CA ASP A 83 21.99 6.13 -4.63
C ASP A 83 22.99 6.11 -5.81
N GLN A 84 23.41 4.92 -6.24
CA GLN A 84 24.34 4.73 -7.37
C GLN A 84 23.61 4.57 -8.72
N LEU A 85 22.27 4.48 -8.71
CA LEU A 85 21.49 4.12 -9.90
C LEU A 85 21.25 5.31 -10.87
N THR A 86 21.61 6.54 -10.51
CA THR A 86 21.11 7.76 -11.18
C THR A 86 22.11 8.37 -12.16
N ASP A 87 21.67 8.59 -13.40
CA ASP A 87 22.44 9.29 -14.43
C ASP A 87 22.74 10.76 -14.03
N VAL A 88 23.90 11.30 -14.43
CA VAL A 88 24.38 12.66 -14.06
C VAL A 88 23.35 13.75 -14.37
N ASP A 89 22.73 13.70 -15.56
CA ASP A 89 21.74 14.69 -16.01
C ASP A 89 20.42 14.61 -15.23
N SER A 90 20.17 13.52 -14.50
CA SER A 90 18.93 13.28 -13.74
C SER A 90 19.05 13.70 -12.28
N ARG A 91 20.25 13.98 -11.76
CA ARG A 91 20.51 14.13 -10.32
C ARG A 91 19.63 15.18 -9.64
N ALA A 92 19.59 16.40 -10.15
CA ALA A 92 18.83 17.49 -9.53
C ALA A 92 17.32 17.18 -9.43
N PHE A 93 16.73 16.62 -10.48
CA PHE A 93 15.32 16.20 -10.49
C PHE A 93 15.06 15.08 -9.48
N ILE A 94 15.98 14.12 -9.38
CA ILE A 94 15.88 12.97 -8.47
C ILE A 94 16.11 13.35 -7.01
N GLU A 95 17.04 14.26 -6.75
CA GLU A 95 17.27 14.83 -5.43
C GLU A 95 16.03 15.58 -4.97
N GLU A 96 15.44 16.43 -5.81
CA GLU A 96 14.19 17.14 -5.49
C GLU A 96 13.04 16.16 -5.21
N LEU A 97 12.87 15.12 -6.05
CA LEU A 97 11.87 14.08 -5.83
C LEU A 97 12.08 13.33 -4.51
N SER A 98 13.31 12.93 -4.22
CA SER A 98 13.66 12.19 -3.01
C SER A 98 13.50 13.05 -1.76
N GLU A 99 13.93 14.32 -1.82
CA GLU A 99 13.73 15.29 -0.74
C GLU A 99 12.23 15.49 -0.46
N LYS A 100 11.42 15.71 -1.52
CA LYS A 100 9.96 15.86 -1.39
C LYS A 100 9.28 14.60 -0.88
N ALA A 101 9.73 13.42 -1.30
CA ALA A 101 9.16 12.16 -0.82
C ALA A 101 9.55 11.83 0.62
N GLY A 102 10.71 12.31 1.09
CA GLY A 102 11.15 12.19 2.47
C GLY A 102 10.43 13.13 3.44
N LYS A 103 9.81 14.22 2.94
CA LYS A 103 9.08 15.17 3.78
C LYS A 103 7.85 14.54 4.42
N ILE A 104 7.68 14.82 5.71
CA ILE A 104 6.51 14.41 6.48
C ILE A 104 5.33 15.35 6.16
N SER A 105 4.14 14.77 5.94
CA SER A 105 2.91 15.55 5.72
C SER A 105 2.44 16.18 7.03
N PHE A 106 2.37 17.51 7.05
CA PHE A 106 1.87 18.27 8.18
C PHE A 106 0.40 17.98 8.46
N VAL A 107 -0.41 17.75 7.41
CA VAL A 107 -1.83 17.39 7.60
C VAL A 107 -1.99 16.17 8.50
N ARG A 108 -1.18 15.13 8.29
CA ARG A 108 -1.27 13.90 9.09
C ARG A 108 -0.79 14.14 10.52
N TRP A 109 0.41 14.71 10.67
CA TRP A 109 1.11 14.78 11.95
C TRP A 109 0.70 15.96 12.85
N LEU A 110 0.41 17.12 12.27
CA LEU A 110 0.01 18.32 13.02
C LEU A 110 -1.51 18.57 12.97
N GLY A 111 -2.22 17.96 12.03
CA GLY A 111 -3.67 18.10 11.89
C GLY A 111 -4.43 16.91 12.50
N VAL A 112 -4.40 15.78 11.80
CA VAL A 112 -5.27 14.62 12.11
C VAL A 112 -4.92 13.97 13.45
N TRP A 113 -3.64 13.68 13.70
CA TRP A 113 -3.25 13.04 14.97
C TRP A 113 -3.56 13.90 16.20
N PRO A 114 -3.21 15.19 16.24
CA PRO A 114 -3.63 16.08 17.33
C PRO A 114 -5.14 16.20 17.48
N MET A 115 -5.91 16.18 16.38
CA MET A 115 -7.37 16.15 16.45
C MET A 115 -7.89 14.88 17.14
N ILE A 116 -7.35 13.71 16.79
CA ILE A 116 -7.70 12.43 17.43
C ILE A 116 -7.35 12.48 18.92
N ILE A 117 -6.14 12.93 19.26
CA ILE A 117 -5.69 13.08 20.65
C ILE A 117 -6.61 14.03 21.41
N PHE A 118 -7.00 15.16 20.81
CA PHE A 118 -7.94 16.10 21.40
C PHE A 118 -9.28 15.44 21.72
N VAL A 119 -9.87 14.69 20.78
CA VAL A 119 -11.15 13.98 21.01
C VAL A 119 -11.04 12.95 22.12
N VAL A 120 -9.94 12.17 22.13
CA VAL A 120 -9.71 11.15 23.16
C VAL A 120 -9.54 11.79 24.53
N LEU A 121 -8.68 12.81 24.66
CA LEU A 121 -8.46 13.51 25.92
C LEU A 121 -9.73 14.20 26.41
N LEU A 122 -10.43 14.92 25.53
CA LEU A 122 -11.68 15.60 25.89
C LEU A 122 -12.71 14.60 26.41
N SER A 123 -12.85 13.45 25.75
CA SER A 123 -13.77 12.38 26.16
C SER A 123 -13.35 11.76 27.49
N TRP A 124 -12.05 11.51 27.69
CA TRP A 124 -11.52 10.96 28.94
C TRP A 124 -11.78 11.85 30.15
N TYR A 125 -11.65 13.17 29.99
CA TYR A 125 -11.90 14.13 31.09
C TYR A 125 -13.38 14.50 31.27
N SER A 126 -14.23 14.28 30.26
CA SER A 126 -15.62 14.75 30.27
C SER A 126 -16.66 13.64 30.47
N LEU A 127 -16.29 12.37 30.28
CA LEU A 127 -17.18 11.22 30.45
C LEU A 127 -16.82 10.47 31.73
N GLY A 128 -17.84 10.25 32.56
CA GLY A 128 -17.76 9.38 33.73
C GLY A 128 -18.46 8.07 33.46
N SER A 129 -18.09 7.04 34.23
CA SER A 129 -18.84 5.78 34.26
C SER A 129 -19.33 5.54 35.67
N ARG A 130 -20.55 5.04 35.80
CA ARG A 130 -21.10 4.54 37.07
C ARG A 130 -21.67 3.15 36.87
N GLU A 131 -21.50 2.32 37.89
CA GLU A 131 -22.11 0.99 37.93
C GLU A 131 -23.55 1.12 38.41
N ILE A 132 -24.50 0.73 37.56
CA ILE A 132 -25.89 0.55 37.96
C ILE A 132 -26.11 -0.93 38.24
N VAL A 133 -26.52 -1.22 39.47
CA VAL A 133 -26.90 -2.58 39.89
C VAL A 133 -28.32 -2.84 39.38
N LEU A 134 -28.45 -3.66 38.33
CA LEU A 134 -29.76 -4.06 37.80
C LEU A 134 -30.42 -5.10 38.71
N ASN A 135 -29.63 -6.08 39.12
CA ASN A 135 -30.01 -7.08 40.10
C ASN A 135 -28.98 -7.07 41.22
N PRO A 136 -29.37 -6.78 42.48
CA PRO A 136 -28.44 -6.79 43.61
C PRO A 136 -27.79 -8.17 43.83
N GLY A 137 -28.33 -9.22 43.20
CA GLY A 137 -27.97 -10.59 43.49
C GLY A 137 -28.46 -10.96 44.89
N GLY A 138 -28.52 -12.24 45.17
CA GLY A 138 -28.99 -12.70 46.47
C GLY A 138 -29.23 -14.19 46.51
N LYS A 139 -29.38 -14.69 47.73
CA LYS A 139 -29.77 -16.07 47.97
C LYS A 139 -31.26 -16.11 48.14
N ARG A 140 -31.97 -16.82 47.27
CA ARG A 140 -33.39 -17.12 47.49
C ARG A 140 -33.52 -18.59 47.89
N ASN A 141 -34.18 -18.80 49.02
CA ASN A 141 -34.58 -20.14 49.43
C ASN A 141 -35.77 -20.53 48.56
N VAL A 142 -35.63 -21.63 47.83
CA VAL A 142 -36.69 -22.18 46.98
C VAL A 142 -37.08 -23.57 47.49
N ALA A 143 -38.35 -23.91 47.33
CA ALA A 143 -38.83 -25.27 47.43
C ALA A 143 -38.94 -25.83 46.00
N ILE A 144 -38.24 -26.93 45.74
CA ILE A 144 -38.27 -27.62 44.45
C ILE A 144 -39.08 -28.90 44.65
N ILE A 145 -40.08 -29.11 43.80
CA ILE A 145 -40.88 -30.34 43.82
C ILE A 145 -40.04 -31.50 43.29
N ASP A 146 -39.96 -32.58 44.08
CA ASP A 146 -39.21 -33.79 43.78
C ASP A 146 -40.21 -34.96 43.71
N SER A 147 -41.06 -34.92 42.69
CA SER A 147 -42.16 -35.86 42.52
C SER A 147 -42.57 -35.89 41.06
N TYR A 148 -42.27 -37.00 40.39
CA TYR A 148 -42.59 -37.24 38.99
C TYR A 148 -44.09 -37.13 38.68
N VAL A 149 -44.96 -37.37 39.67
CA VAL A 149 -46.43 -37.28 39.55
C VAL A 149 -46.96 -35.88 39.91
N GLY A 150 -46.08 -34.97 40.34
CA GLY A 150 -46.42 -33.64 40.85
C GLY A 150 -46.83 -33.63 42.33
N CYS A 151 -47.24 -32.45 42.83
CA CYS A 151 -47.71 -32.26 44.19
C CYS A 151 -48.88 -31.28 44.27
N ASN A 152 -49.85 -31.55 45.16
CA ASN A 152 -50.96 -30.62 45.40
C ASN A 152 -50.52 -29.48 46.31
N VAL A 153 -50.71 -28.24 45.85
CA VAL A 153 -50.53 -27.02 46.64
C VAL A 153 -51.83 -26.74 47.39
N ARG A 154 -51.76 -26.65 48.72
CA ARG A 154 -52.95 -26.54 49.59
C ARG A 154 -53.02 -25.21 50.31
N LEU A 155 -54.23 -24.81 50.72
CA LEU A 155 -54.46 -23.56 51.45
C LEU A 155 -53.96 -23.59 52.89
N LEU A 156 -53.95 -24.76 53.54
CA LEU A 156 -53.49 -24.97 54.91
C LEU A 156 -52.50 -26.15 54.97
N PRO A 157 -51.62 -26.22 55.98
CA PRO A 157 -50.64 -27.31 56.14
C PRO A 157 -51.29 -28.61 56.69
N ASN A 158 -52.33 -29.09 56.01
CA ASN A 158 -53.01 -30.35 56.31
C ASN A 158 -53.41 -31.09 55.01
N ALA A 159 -53.40 -32.42 55.02
CA ALA A 159 -53.74 -33.28 53.89
C ALA A 159 -55.21 -33.15 53.44
N ASP A 160 -56.11 -32.70 54.32
CA ASP A 160 -57.54 -32.51 54.00
C ASP A 160 -57.87 -31.08 53.55
N ALA A 161 -56.88 -30.18 53.53
CA ALA A 161 -57.10 -28.80 53.15
C ALA A 161 -57.40 -28.64 51.66
N LYS A 162 -58.23 -27.63 51.33
CA LYS A 162 -58.60 -27.27 49.95
C LYS A 162 -57.35 -27.11 49.07
N ILE A 163 -57.36 -27.80 47.93
CA ILE A 163 -56.30 -27.73 46.92
C ILE A 163 -56.46 -26.43 46.14
N LEU A 164 -55.41 -25.61 46.14
CA LEU A 164 -55.33 -24.36 45.38
C LEU A 164 -54.83 -24.59 43.95
N GLY A 165 -54.06 -25.65 43.73
CA GLY A 165 -53.56 -26.07 42.43
C GLY A 165 -52.60 -27.25 42.54
N THR A 166 -52.03 -27.65 41.41
CA THR A 166 -51.05 -28.74 41.30
C THR A 166 -49.74 -28.19 40.78
N ALA A 167 -48.66 -28.47 41.48
CA ALA A 167 -47.29 -28.20 41.05
C ALA A 167 -46.71 -29.42 40.32
N LYS A 168 -45.92 -29.18 39.28
CA LYS A 168 -45.26 -30.21 38.47
C LYS A 168 -43.90 -30.60 39.07
N ASP A 169 -43.37 -31.73 38.60
CA ASP A 169 -42.01 -32.15 38.92
C ASP A 169 -40.98 -31.09 38.53
N ALA A 170 -39.95 -30.91 39.36
CA ALA A 170 -38.90 -29.90 39.23
C ALA A 170 -39.38 -28.42 39.17
N GLU A 171 -40.64 -28.14 39.47
CA GLU A 171 -41.14 -26.76 39.53
C GLU A 171 -40.62 -26.05 40.79
N GLU A 172 -40.11 -24.83 40.61
CA GLU A 172 -39.47 -24.05 41.67
C GLU A 172 -40.42 -23.00 42.25
N PHE A 173 -40.57 -22.97 43.58
CA PHE A 173 -41.36 -21.96 44.27
C PHE A 173 -40.53 -21.23 45.32
N VAL A 174 -40.78 -19.92 45.47
CA VAL A 174 -40.15 -19.13 46.54
C VAL A 174 -40.62 -19.64 47.90
N LEU A 175 -39.69 -20.10 48.73
CA LEU A 175 -39.96 -20.58 50.09
C LEU A 175 -40.16 -19.39 51.03
N LEU A 176 -41.32 -19.33 51.68
CA LEU A 176 -41.66 -18.27 52.63
C LEU A 176 -41.35 -18.68 54.08
N ASP A 177 -41.66 -19.93 54.45
CA ASP A 177 -41.46 -20.45 55.81
C ASP A 177 -41.58 -22.00 55.84
N SER A 178 -41.22 -22.64 56.95
CA SER A 178 -41.44 -24.07 57.22
C SER A 178 -42.16 -24.27 58.57
N PRO A 179 -43.44 -23.84 58.71
CA PRO A 179 -44.10 -23.69 60.01
C PRO A 179 -44.54 -25.02 60.68
N ALA A 180 -44.47 -26.17 59.99
CA ALA A 180 -44.85 -27.48 60.55
C ALA A 180 -43.87 -28.59 60.11
N LYS A 181 -43.69 -29.64 60.93
CA LYS A 181 -42.73 -30.75 60.75
C LYS A 181 -42.83 -31.58 59.45
N GLY A 182 -43.68 -31.20 58.50
CA GLY A 182 -43.82 -31.89 57.20
C GLY A 182 -44.35 -31.02 56.06
N TRP A 183 -44.44 -29.69 56.23
CA TRP A 183 -45.02 -28.78 55.24
C TRP A 183 -44.13 -27.57 54.98
N LEU A 184 -43.96 -27.22 53.71
CA LEU A 184 -43.26 -26.05 53.22
C LEU A 184 -44.28 -24.99 52.81
N LYS A 185 -44.13 -23.77 53.31
CA LYS A 185 -44.96 -22.62 52.93
C LYS A 185 -44.31 -21.94 51.73
N ILE A 186 -45.00 -21.93 50.60
CA ILE A 186 -44.50 -21.41 49.33
C ILE A 186 -45.36 -20.26 48.82
N ARG A 187 -44.77 -19.38 48.02
CA ARG A 187 -45.54 -18.41 47.22
C ARG A 187 -46.04 -19.10 45.96
N PHE A 188 -47.37 -19.17 45.80
CA PHE A 188 -48.01 -19.79 44.64
C PHE A 188 -48.90 -18.77 43.93
N LYS A 189 -48.44 -18.31 42.76
CA LYS A 189 -49.05 -17.19 42.01
C LYS A 189 -49.16 -15.95 42.93
N ASP A 190 -50.34 -15.35 43.04
CA ASP A 190 -50.62 -14.20 43.92
C ASP A 190 -51.07 -14.61 45.34
N SER A 191 -50.92 -15.89 45.71
CA SER A 191 -51.40 -16.45 46.99
C SER A 191 -50.32 -17.26 47.73
N ILE A 192 -50.62 -17.64 48.97
CA ILE A 192 -49.75 -18.49 49.79
C ILE A 192 -50.30 -19.92 49.74
N GLY A 193 -49.41 -20.88 49.49
CA GLY A 193 -49.75 -22.30 49.48
C GLY A 193 -48.81 -23.12 50.37
N TYR A 194 -49.25 -24.34 50.69
CA TYR A 194 -48.47 -25.32 51.45
C TYR A 194 -48.27 -26.58 50.63
N VAL A 195 -47.02 -27.05 50.60
CA VAL A 195 -46.58 -28.26 49.89
C VAL A 195 -45.97 -29.23 50.89
N SER A 196 -46.14 -30.54 50.68
CA SER A 196 -45.55 -31.54 51.57
C SER A 196 -44.03 -31.62 51.41
N LYS A 197 -43.29 -31.57 52.52
CA LYS A 197 -41.84 -31.74 52.56
C LYS A 197 -41.38 -33.15 52.13
N LYS A 198 -42.28 -34.13 52.08
CA LYS A 198 -41.97 -35.47 51.54
C LYS A 198 -41.82 -35.47 50.01
N LEU A 199 -42.41 -34.49 49.33
CA LEU A 199 -42.48 -34.39 47.88
C LEU A 199 -41.74 -33.15 47.35
N ALA A 200 -41.00 -32.46 48.23
CA ALA A 200 -40.28 -31.26 47.88
C ALA A 200 -39.08 -31.09 48.82
N HIS A 201 -37.93 -30.72 48.26
CA HIS A 201 -36.74 -30.35 49.03
C HIS A 201 -36.49 -28.85 48.93
N THR A 202 -35.76 -28.32 49.91
CA THR A 202 -35.38 -26.90 49.93
C THR A 202 -33.98 -26.74 49.37
N SER A 203 -33.82 -25.85 48.41
CA SER A 203 -32.51 -25.48 47.86
C SER A 203 -32.29 -23.98 47.99
N VAL A 204 -31.03 -23.57 48.03
CA VAL A 204 -30.63 -22.16 48.02
C VAL A 204 -30.07 -21.86 46.64
N ILE A 205 -30.80 -21.08 45.84
CA ILE A 205 -30.34 -20.65 44.54
C ILE A 205 -29.66 -19.28 44.71
N ASP A 206 -28.39 -19.21 44.29
CA ASP A 206 -27.60 -17.98 44.25
C ASP A 206 -27.87 -17.26 42.91
N ASP A 207 -28.66 -16.18 42.93
CA ASP A 207 -28.89 -15.37 41.74
C ASP A 207 -27.67 -14.46 41.51
N PRO A 208 -27.05 -14.47 40.31
CA PRO A 208 -25.84 -13.69 40.03
C PRO A 208 -26.13 -12.19 40.05
N LYS A 209 -25.30 -11.42 40.77
CA LYS A 209 -25.32 -9.95 40.73
C LYS A 209 -25.09 -9.50 39.30
N THR A 210 -26.07 -8.79 38.73
CA THR A 210 -25.98 -8.26 37.36
C THR A 210 -25.82 -6.75 37.45
N THR A 211 -24.65 -6.26 37.03
CA THR A 211 -24.32 -4.82 37.00
C THR A 211 -24.13 -4.38 35.55
N THR A 212 -24.61 -3.20 35.21
CA THR A 212 -24.35 -2.55 33.91
C THR A 212 -23.62 -1.22 34.09
N LEU A 213 -22.69 -0.93 33.18
CA LEU A 213 -21.98 0.34 33.14
C LEU A 213 -22.81 1.37 32.38
N GLU A 214 -23.18 2.46 33.04
CA GLU A 214 -23.78 3.62 32.40
C GLU A 214 -22.73 4.73 32.30
N VAL A 215 -22.55 5.25 31.08
CA VAL A 215 -21.69 6.41 30.82
C VAL A 215 -22.51 7.68 30.93
N PHE A 216 -22.02 8.65 31.70
CA PHE A 216 -22.68 9.94 31.86
C PHE A 216 -21.70 11.09 31.61
N LEU A 217 -22.25 12.28 31.35
CA LEU A 217 -21.46 13.49 31.13
C LEU A 217 -21.07 14.10 32.48
N ILE A 218 -19.78 14.12 32.79
CA ILE A 218 -19.23 14.90 33.92
C ILE A 218 -19.24 16.38 33.55
N ASN A 219 -18.85 16.71 32.30
CA ASN A 219 -18.82 18.07 31.81
C ASN A 219 -20.06 18.39 30.95
N PRO A 220 -20.96 19.30 31.38
CA PRO A 220 -22.15 19.64 30.61
C PRO A 220 -21.85 20.32 29.27
N TYR A 221 -20.65 20.90 29.11
CA TYR A 221 -20.22 21.57 27.87
C TYR A 221 -19.48 20.65 26.88
N TYR A 222 -19.40 19.34 27.15
CA TYR A 222 -18.66 18.39 26.32
C TYR A 222 -18.95 18.52 24.82
N PHE A 223 -20.23 18.49 24.44
CA PHE A 223 -20.62 18.56 23.03
C PHE A 223 -20.27 19.90 22.38
N TRP A 224 -20.37 21.01 23.11
CA TRP A 224 -19.96 22.32 22.62
C TRP A 224 -18.45 22.42 22.42
N MET A 225 -17.66 21.97 23.41
CA MET A 225 -16.20 21.94 23.31
C MET A 225 -15.73 21.03 22.19
N LEU A 226 -16.38 19.87 22.02
CA LEU A 226 -16.11 18.94 20.94
C LEU A 226 -16.43 19.57 19.58
N GLY A 227 -17.59 20.22 19.44
CA GLY A 227 -18.00 20.89 18.20
C GLY A 227 -17.06 22.02 17.80
N ILE A 228 -16.73 22.93 18.73
CA ILE A 228 -15.80 24.05 18.49
C ILE A 228 -14.39 23.53 18.17
N GLY A 229 -13.92 22.53 18.92
CA GLY A 229 -12.62 21.91 18.68
C GLY A 229 -12.52 21.24 17.31
N ILE A 230 -13.53 20.47 16.91
CA ILE A 230 -13.59 19.86 15.57
C ILE A 230 -13.59 20.93 14.49
N LEU A 231 -14.39 22.00 14.65
CA LEU A 231 -14.42 23.10 13.69
C LEU A 231 -13.03 23.76 13.54
N PHE A 232 -12.34 24.02 14.65
CA PHE A 232 -10.97 24.52 14.64
C PHE A 232 -10.02 23.58 13.88
N PHE A 233 -10.01 22.28 14.20
CA PHE A 233 -9.14 21.31 13.52
C PHE A 233 -9.47 21.17 12.04
N VAL A 234 -10.74 21.26 11.63
CA VAL A 234 -11.13 21.25 10.21
C VAL A 234 -10.54 22.44 9.46
N LEU A 235 -10.63 23.66 10.04
CA LEU A 235 -10.04 24.86 9.45
C LEU A 235 -8.51 24.79 9.41
N PHE A 236 -7.90 24.30 10.50
CA PHE A 236 -6.45 24.13 10.60
C PHE A 236 -5.92 23.09 9.63
N ILE A 237 -6.58 21.93 9.49
CA ILE A 237 -6.25 20.90 8.52
C ILE A 237 -6.37 21.45 7.08
N ARG A 238 -7.38 22.28 6.79
CA ARG A 238 -7.48 22.95 5.48
C ARG A 238 -6.32 23.89 5.22
N PHE A 239 -5.90 24.66 6.21
CA PHE A 239 -4.71 25.51 6.11
C PHE A 239 -3.43 24.67 5.87
N LEU A 240 -3.20 23.65 6.70
CA LEU A 240 -2.07 22.73 6.55
C LEU A 240 -2.08 22.03 5.19
N SER A 241 -3.25 21.67 4.66
CA SER A 241 -3.37 21.06 3.34
C SER A 241 -2.93 22.01 2.23
N LYS A 242 -3.15 23.33 2.36
CA LYS A 242 -2.63 24.32 1.40
C LYS A 242 -1.10 24.43 1.49
N VAL A 243 -0.55 24.39 2.70
CA VAL A 243 0.91 24.44 2.94
C VAL A 243 1.57 23.18 2.39
N ASP A 244 1.06 21.99 2.74
CA ASP A 244 1.56 20.71 2.23
C ASP A 244 1.47 20.67 0.70
N ARG A 245 0.37 21.15 0.09
CA ARG A 245 0.26 21.23 -1.38
C ARG A 245 1.46 21.99 -1.96
N LYS A 246 1.80 23.17 -1.45
CA LYS A 246 2.96 23.95 -1.94
C LYS A 246 4.31 23.26 -1.70
N ARG A 247 4.45 22.54 -0.58
CA ARG A 247 5.71 21.85 -0.21
C ARG A 247 6.00 20.63 -1.07
N PHE A 248 4.95 19.90 -1.46
CA PHE A 248 5.06 18.66 -2.24
C PHE A 248 4.81 18.84 -3.74
N GLU A 249 4.25 19.98 -4.16
CA GLU A 249 3.96 20.27 -5.56
C GLU A 249 5.23 20.21 -6.40
N MET A 250 5.16 19.41 -7.46
CA MET A 250 6.21 19.28 -8.46
C MET A 250 5.52 19.21 -9.82
N GLU A 251 6.04 19.94 -10.80
CA GLU A 251 5.43 20.02 -12.12
C GLU A 251 6.43 19.58 -13.17
N LEU A 252 6.03 18.59 -13.97
CA LEU A 252 6.78 18.10 -15.11
C LEU A 252 5.84 18.09 -16.32
N ARG A 253 6.02 19.06 -17.21
CA ARG A 253 5.27 19.16 -18.45
C ARG A 253 6.15 18.79 -19.63
N TYR A 254 5.59 18.00 -20.52
CA TYR A 254 6.17 17.63 -21.79
C TYR A 254 5.56 18.50 -22.87
N ASP A 255 6.42 19.15 -23.65
CA ASP A 255 6.01 19.77 -24.90
C ASP A 255 6.30 18.76 -26.01
N MET A 256 5.25 18.21 -26.61
CA MET A 256 5.34 17.19 -27.65
C MET A 256 4.87 17.79 -28.97
N ASP A 257 5.66 17.58 -30.02
CA ASP A 257 5.16 17.82 -31.37
C ASP A 257 4.12 16.75 -31.76
N GLU A 258 3.47 16.95 -32.91
CA GLU A 258 2.43 16.06 -33.40
C GLU A 258 2.95 14.63 -33.63
N GLN A 259 4.22 14.49 -34.05
CA GLN A 259 4.85 13.20 -34.31
C GLN A 259 5.11 12.42 -33.01
N MET A 260 5.64 13.07 -31.97
CA MET A 260 5.87 12.47 -30.66
C MET A 260 4.57 12.09 -29.96
N THR A 261 3.49 12.82 -30.22
CA THR A 261 2.15 12.48 -29.69
C THR A 261 1.67 11.13 -30.23
N VAL A 262 1.89 10.84 -31.51
CA VAL A 262 1.56 9.54 -32.12
C VAL A 262 2.39 8.42 -31.49
N VAL A 263 3.71 8.63 -31.37
CA VAL A 263 4.64 7.67 -30.75
C VAL A 263 4.20 7.37 -29.30
N TYR A 264 3.84 8.40 -28.54
CA TYR A 264 3.38 8.27 -27.18
C TYR A 264 1.97 7.65 -27.05
N SER A 265 1.08 7.80 -28.02
CA SER A 265 -0.20 7.06 -28.00
C SER A 265 0.01 5.55 -28.19
N ALA A 266 1.01 5.15 -28.99
CA ALA A 266 1.41 3.74 -29.12
C ALA A 266 1.97 3.16 -27.81
N PHE A 267 2.68 3.96 -27.01
CA PHE A 267 3.17 3.58 -25.69
C PHE A 267 2.05 3.10 -24.75
N ALA A 268 0.95 3.86 -24.68
CA ALA A 268 -0.20 3.52 -23.84
C ALA A 268 -0.87 2.21 -24.31
N SER A 269 -0.98 2.01 -25.63
CA SER A 269 -1.52 0.78 -26.22
C SER A 269 -0.65 -0.45 -25.89
N HIS A 270 0.66 -0.35 -26.05
CA HIS A 270 1.59 -1.42 -25.72
C HIS A 270 1.58 -1.75 -24.22
N PHE A 271 1.48 -0.75 -23.35
CA PHE A 271 1.36 -0.99 -21.91
C PHE A 271 0.01 -1.63 -21.53
N SER A 272 -1.07 -1.27 -22.22
CA SER A 272 -2.39 -1.88 -22.03
C SER A 272 -2.35 -3.38 -22.31
N SER A 273 -1.62 -3.80 -23.35
CA SER A 273 -1.35 -5.23 -23.58
C SER A 273 -0.66 -5.85 -22.38
N PHE A 274 0.42 -5.29 -21.83
CA PHE A 274 1.01 -5.85 -20.61
C PHE A 274 -0.02 -5.91 -19.45
N ASN A 275 -0.78 -4.84 -19.25
CA ASN A 275 -1.73 -4.71 -18.16
C ASN A 275 -2.86 -5.76 -18.23
N SER A 276 -3.31 -6.16 -19.42
CA SER A 276 -4.38 -7.16 -19.60
C SER A 276 -3.97 -8.61 -19.28
N CYS A 277 -2.69 -8.90 -19.03
CA CYS A 277 -2.23 -10.23 -18.61
C CYS A 277 -2.84 -10.64 -17.25
N VAL A 278 -3.34 -11.86 -17.12
CA VAL A 278 -4.05 -12.31 -15.89
C VAL A 278 -3.11 -12.37 -14.69
N ARG A 279 -1.93 -12.98 -14.85
CA ARG A 279 -0.93 -13.03 -13.79
C ARG A 279 0.41 -12.45 -14.21
N LYS A 280 0.99 -11.72 -13.26
CA LYS A 280 2.29 -11.07 -13.38
C LYS A 280 3.06 -11.35 -12.10
N TRP A 281 4.30 -11.76 -12.23
CA TRP A 281 5.16 -12.08 -11.10
C TRP A 281 6.49 -11.34 -11.19
N GLN A 282 7.11 -11.13 -10.04
CA GLN A 282 8.50 -10.75 -9.91
C GLN A 282 9.29 -11.98 -9.46
N TYR A 283 10.39 -12.30 -10.13
CA TYR A 283 11.31 -13.34 -9.69
C TYR A 283 12.35 -12.72 -8.75
N LEU A 284 12.49 -13.29 -7.55
CA LEU A 284 13.40 -12.77 -6.53
C LEU A 284 14.72 -13.52 -6.53
N HIS A 285 14.67 -14.86 -6.57
CA HIS A 285 15.84 -15.72 -6.53
C HIS A 285 15.57 -16.99 -7.32
N ALA A 286 16.63 -17.57 -7.89
CA ALA A 286 16.57 -18.87 -8.53
C ALA A 286 17.72 -19.74 -8.02
N GLN A 287 17.42 -20.95 -7.57
CA GLN A 287 18.39 -21.89 -7.00
C GLN A 287 18.38 -23.19 -7.79
N GLN A 288 19.56 -23.74 -8.07
CA GLN A 288 19.66 -25.05 -8.71
C GLN A 288 19.07 -26.13 -7.79
N ASN A 289 18.33 -27.07 -8.38
CA ASN A 289 17.63 -28.08 -7.60
C ASN A 289 18.37 -29.43 -7.65
N HIS A 290 18.88 -29.86 -6.49
CA HIS A 290 19.52 -31.18 -6.36
C HIS A 290 18.50 -32.31 -6.12
N ASP A 291 17.31 -31.99 -5.57
CA ASP A 291 16.23 -32.96 -5.33
C ASP A 291 15.11 -32.82 -6.38
N TRP A 292 15.49 -32.84 -7.65
CA TRP A 292 14.56 -32.66 -8.77
C TRP A 292 13.46 -33.73 -8.82
N LYS A 293 13.72 -34.95 -8.33
CA LYS A 293 12.74 -36.05 -8.32
C LYS A 293 11.51 -35.74 -7.49
N ARG A 294 11.69 -35.07 -6.34
CA ARG A 294 10.59 -34.66 -5.45
C ARG A 294 9.96 -33.31 -5.81
N ASN A 295 10.51 -32.65 -6.81
CA ASN A 295 10.10 -31.33 -7.28
C ASN A 295 9.71 -31.40 -8.76
N ALA A 296 8.96 -32.44 -9.14
CA ALA A 296 8.38 -32.61 -10.46
C ALA A 296 9.36 -32.59 -11.65
N GLY A 297 10.65 -32.89 -11.43
CA GLY A 297 11.68 -32.81 -12.45
C GLY A 297 12.30 -31.43 -12.65
N ALA A 298 11.94 -30.44 -11.83
CA ALA A 298 12.46 -29.08 -11.96
C ALA A 298 13.97 -29.03 -11.68
N GLY A 299 14.77 -28.62 -12.68
CA GLY A 299 16.21 -28.40 -12.52
C GLY A 299 16.58 -27.13 -11.74
N ARG A 300 15.62 -26.21 -11.59
CA ARG A 300 15.79 -24.95 -10.85
C ARG A 300 14.51 -24.60 -10.10
N LEU A 301 14.64 -24.24 -8.83
CA LEU A 301 13.55 -23.71 -8.01
C LEU A 301 13.57 -22.18 -8.10
N ILE A 302 12.41 -21.58 -8.36
CA ILE A 302 12.27 -20.13 -8.53
C ILE A 302 11.36 -19.61 -7.43
N ASN A 303 11.85 -18.64 -6.66
CA ASN A 303 11.02 -17.89 -5.75
C ASN A 303 10.41 -16.69 -6.51
N ARG A 304 9.09 -16.74 -6.72
CA ARG A 304 8.33 -15.69 -7.38
C ARG A 304 7.30 -15.09 -6.43
N VAL A 305 7.06 -13.79 -6.55
CA VAL A 305 5.98 -13.08 -5.83
C VAL A 305 5.06 -12.38 -6.83
N PRO A 306 3.75 -12.30 -6.59
CA PRO A 306 2.86 -11.55 -7.48
C PRO A 306 3.27 -10.07 -7.54
N VAL A 307 3.15 -9.47 -8.72
CA VAL A 307 3.32 -8.01 -8.87
C VAL A 307 2.19 -7.32 -8.12
N SER A 308 2.54 -6.49 -7.13
CA SER A 308 1.60 -5.91 -6.16
C SER A 308 0.67 -4.83 -6.73
N GLY A 309 0.94 -4.34 -7.94
CA GLY A 309 0.05 -3.42 -8.63
C GLY A 309 0.60 -3.00 -9.99
N VAL A 310 -0.30 -2.78 -10.94
CA VAL A 310 0.01 -2.22 -12.26
C VAL A 310 -1.04 -1.14 -12.53
N SER A 311 -0.63 0.00 -13.06
CA SER A 311 -1.54 1.08 -13.43
C SER A 311 -1.09 1.72 -14.74
N ALA A 312 -2.04 2.00 -15.62
CA ALA A 312 -1.76 2.74 -16.86
C ALA A 312 -1.32 4.18 -16.59
N ASN A 313 -1.81 4.77 -15.49
CA ASN A 313 -1.37 6.08 -15.02
C ASN A 313 -1.22 6.08 -13.49
N LYS A 314 0.00 6.38 -13.03
CA LYS A 314 0.28 6.62 -11.61
C LYS A 314 1.40 7.64 -11.46
N VAL A 315 1.12 8.71 -10.74
CA VAL A 315 2.15 9.69 -10.41
C VAL A 315 3.11 9.22 -9.31
N PRO A 316 4.41 9.61 -9.35
CA PRO A 316 5.43 9.13 -8.40
C PRO A 316 5.23 9.62 -6.95
N ILE A 317 4.74 10.85 -6.79
CA ILE A 317 4.49 11.50 -5.50
C ILE A 317 3.13 12.22 -5.52
N LYS A 318 2.60 12.50 -4.31
CA LYS A 318 1.37 13.28 -4.17
C LYS A 318 1.61 14.71 -4.66
N TYR A 319 0.65 15.26 -5.40
CA TYR A 319 0.73 16.61 -6.01
C TYR A 319 1.77 16.76 -7.13
N PHE A 320 2.24 15.65 -7.71
CA PHE A 320 2.97 15.69 -8.97
C PHE A 320 2.01 16.03 -10.11
N LYS A 321 2.28 17.12 -10.84
CA LYS A 321 1.51 17.57 -11.99
C LYS A 321 2.24 17.20 -13.27
N THR A 322 1.54 16.52 -14.16
CA THR A 322 2.05 16.20 -15.48
C THR A 322 0.91 16.11 -16.48
N ASN A 323 1.25 16.29 -17.75
CA ASN A 323 0.31 16.19 -18.89
C ASN A 323 0.40 14.83 -19.60
N VAL A 324 1.24 13.91 -19.11
CA VAL A 324 1.41 12.58 -19.68
C VAL A 324 0.94 11.52 -18.69
N ASP A 325 0.42 10.42 -19.19
CA ASP A 325 0.15 9.24 -18.38
C ASP A 325 1.47 8.55 -17.99
N ILE A 326 1.58 8.09 -16.75
CA ILE A 326 2.80 7.41 -16.30
C ILE A 326 2.45 5.97 -16.00
N PRO A 327 2.71 5.04 -16.95
CA PRO A 327 2.62 3.62 -16.68
C PRO A 327 3.47 3.23 -15.48
N HIS A 328 2.93 2.35 -14.66
CA HIS A 328 3.48 2.04 -13.37
C HIS A 328 3.39 0.56 -13.06
N ILE A 329 4.49 0.03 -12.54
CA ILE A 329 4.60 -1.35 -12.06
C ILE A 329 5.14 -1.32 -10.64
N ARG A 330 4.36 -1.86 -9.70
CA ARG A 330 4.73 -2.00 -8.30
C ARG A 330 5.23 -3.41 -8.01
N LEU A 331 6.55 -3.54 -7.93
CA LEU A 331 7.22 -4.76 -7.47
C LEU A 331 7.21 -4.84 -5.94
N ARG A 332 7.89 -5.82 -5.34
CA ARG A 332 7.90 -6.03 -3.88
C ARG A 332 8.41 -4.81 -3.10
N ASN A 333 9.64 -4.38 -3.40
CA ASN A 333 10.32 -3.26 -2.73
C ASN A 333 10.68 -2.11 -3.68
N THR A 334 10.41 -2.29 -4.98
CA THR A 334 10.75 -1.36 -6.05
C THR A 334 9.48 -0.94 -6.76
N GLN A 335 9.35 0.34 -7.11
CA GLN A 335 8.29 0.81 -8.01
C GLN A 335 8.93 1.39 -9.26
N LEU A 336 8.39 1.01 -10.40
CA LEU A 336 8.84 1.44 -11.72
C LEU A 336 7.79 2.39 -12.29
N PHE A 337 8.21 3.59 -12.65
CA PHE A 337 7.41 4.64 -13.27
C PHE A 337 8.05 4.92 -14.64
N PHE A 338 7.32 4.63 -15.72
CA PHE A 338 7.84 4.76 -17.07
C PHE A 338 7.47 6.14 -17.60
N LEU A 339 8.42 7.08 -17.55
CA LEU A 339 8.27 8.40 -18.16
C LEU A 339 8.63 8.29 -19.66
N PRO A 340 8.20 9.25 -20.51
CA PRO A 340 8.51 9.23 -21.94
C PRO A 340 9.98 9.01 -22.30
N GLU A 341 10.92 9.53 -21.50
CA GLU A 341 12.35 9.47 -21.77
C GLU A 341 13.16 8.61 -20.79
N ARG A 342 12.62 8.26 -19.62
CA ARG A 342 13.39 7.54 -18.61
C ARG A 342 12.53 6.65 -17.74
N LEU A 343 13.16 5.61 -17.20
CA LEU A 343 12.61 4.79 -16.14
C LEU A 343 12.92 5.46 -14.80
N LEU A 344 11.88 5.91 -14.09
CA LEU A 344 11.99 6.38 -12.71
C LEU A 344 11.71 5.22 -11.76
N ILE A 345 12.59 5.06 -10.78
CA ILE A 345 12.58 3.95 -9.83
C ILE A 345 12.44 4.50 -8.43
N ARG A 346 11.54 3.93 -7.64
CA ARG A 346 11.33 4.29 -6.24
C ARG A 346 11.56 3.10 -5.32
N ARG A 347 12.40 3.29 -4.29
CA ARG A 347 12.53 2.37 -3.15
C ARG A 347 12.36 3.15 -1.85
N GLY A 348 11.29 2.85 -1.12
CA GLY A 348 10.89 3.64 0.05
C GLY A 348 10.63 5.11 -0.31
N ASN A 349 11.45 6.01 0.23
CA ASN A 349 11.40 7.46 -0.02
C ASN A 349 12.49 7.97 -0.97
N ARG A 350 13.32 7.07 -1.52
CA ARG A 350 14.39 7.44 -2.47
C ARG A 350 13.97 7.14 -3.89
N PHE A 351 14.44 7.97 -4.80
CA PHE A 351 14.25 7.83 -6.23
C PHE A 351 15.59 7.65 -6.95
N ALA A 352 15.52 7.02 -8.12
CA ALA A 352 16.58 6.98 -9.11
C ALA A 352 15.97 7.06 -10.50
N ALA A 353 16.74 7.54 -11.49
CA ALA A 353 16.30 7.52 -12.87
C ALA A 353 17.38 7.00 -13.80
N VAL A 354 16.93 6.24 -14.79
CA VAL A 354 17.77 5.67 -15.85
C VAL A 354 17.14 5.98 -17.20
N PHE A 355 17.90 6.64 -18.07
CA PHE A 355 17.48 6.82 -19.47
C PHE A 355 17.34 5.49 -20.19
N TYR A 356 16.41 5.39 -21.13
CA TYR A 356 16.19 4.14 -21.87
C TYR A 356 17.39 3.70 -22.71
N ARG A 357 18.26 4.63 -23.13
CA ARG A 357 19.56 4.27 -23.76
C ARG A 357 20.47 3.42 -22.88
N ASN A 358 20.34 3.55 -21.55
CA ASN A 358 21.12 2.82 -20.55
C ASN A 358 20.35 1.60 -20.00
N LEU A 359 19.13 1.35 -20.50
CA LEU A 359 18.28 0.25 -20.08
C LEU A 359 18.38 -0.91 -21.08
N GLN A 360 18.79 -2.06 -20.59
CA GLN A 360 18.77 -3.32 -21.33
C GLN A 360 17.52 -4.11 -20.92
N ILE A 361 16.79 -4.62 -21.91
CA ILE A 361 15.59 -5.44 -21.69
C ILE A 361 15.78 -6.75 -22.44
N GLU A 362 15.94 -7.84 -21.69
CA GLU A 362 16.06 -9.19 -22.24
C GLU A 362 14.72 -9.91 -22.05
N GLY A 363 14.06 -10.24 -23.16
CA GLY A 363 12.83 -11.03 -23.18
C GLY A 363 13.10 -12.47 -23.61
N GLY A 364 12.44 -13.43 -22.97
CA GLY A 364 12.50 -14.84 -23.36
C GLY A 364 11.27 -15.61 -22.90
N THR A 365 11.09 -16.81 -23.44
CA THR A 365 10.06 -17.75 -22.94
C THR A 365 10.72 -18.82 -22.08
N THR A 366 10.00 -19.27 -21.06
CA THR A 366 10.49 -20.30 -20.15
C THR A 366 9.38 -21.30 -19.86
N ARG A 367 9.75 -22.58 -19.78
CA ARG A 367 8.85 -23.66 -19.33
C ARG A 367 8.84 -23.64 -17.81
N PHE A 368 7.65 -23.49 -17.24
CA PHE A 368 7.44 -23.44 -15.80
C PHE A 368 6.47 -24.54 -15.39
N ILE A 369 6.85 -25.33 -14.38
CA ILE A 369 6.00 -26.36 -13.81
C ILE A 369 5.05 -25.69 -12.81
N GLU A 370 3.77 -25.61 -13.14
CA GLU A 370 2.77 -24.85 -12.39
C GLU A 370 2.00 -25.75 -11.41
N ASP A 371 2.48 -25.84 -10.17
CA ASP A 371 1.82 -26.60 -9.11
C ASP A 371 0.60 -25.85 -8.52
N GLU A 372 0.46 -24.56 -8.79
CA GLU A 372 -0.71 -23.79 -8.37
C GLU A 372 -1.82 -23.83 -9.44
N ILE A 373 -2.87 -23.03 -9.25
CA ILE A 373 -3.93 -22.86 -10.24
C ILE A 373 -3.33 -22.19 -11.48
N VAL A 374 -3.47 -22.83 -12.65
CA VAL A 374 -3.00 -22.29 -13.94
C VAL A 374 -3.81 -21.05 -14.33
N PRO A 375 -3.16 -19.95 -14.76
CA PRO A 375 -3.85 -18.79 -15.31
C PRO A 375 -4.61 -19.12 -16.59
N GLY A 376 -5.81 -18.55 -16.79
CA GLY A 376 -6.62 -18.82 -18.00
C GLY A 376 -6.00 -18.32 -19.32
N ASP A 377 -5.01 -17.42 -19.26
CA ASP A 377 -4.26 -16.91 -20.41
C ASP A 377 -2.90 -17.61 -20.62
N ALA A 378 -2.59 -18.63 -19.80
CA ALA A 378 -1.36 -19.40 -19.91
C ALA A 378 -1.48 -20.49 -20.98
N ARG A 379 -0.40 -20.71 -21.74
CA ARG A 379 -0.32 -21.82 -22.68
C ARG A 379 0.31 -23.04 -22.00
N ILE A 380 -0.44 -24.12 -21.83
CA ILE A 380 0.09 -25.41 -21.39
C ILE A 380 0.78 -26.08 -22.59
N VAL A 381 2.04 -26.50 -22.40
CA VAL A 381 2.84 -27.12 -23.47
C VAL A 381 3.16 -28.58 -23.21
N ASP A 382 3.11 -29.02 -21.95
CA ASP A 382 3.40 -30.39 -21.55
C ASP A 382 2.84 -30.65 -20.14
N HIS A 383 3.00 -31.87 -19.62
CA HIS A 383 2.68 -32.25 -18.25
C HIS A 383 3.84 -33.06 -17.64
N THR A 384 4.03 -32.90 -16.34
CA THR A 384 4.95 -33.71 -15.53
C THR A 384 4.19 -34.33 -14.36
N TRP A 385 4.83 -35.17 -13.57
CA TRP A 385 4.26 -35.72 -12.33
C TRP A 385 4.85 -34.98 -11.13
N LYS A 386 4.09 -34.83 -10.05
CA LYS A 386 4.59 -34.21 -8.81
C LYS A 386 5.86 -34.88 -8.29
N TYR A 387 5.89 -36.21 -8.36
CA TYR A 387 7.04 -37.05 -8.03
C TYR A 387 7.44 -37.87 -9.25
N VAL A 388 8.68 -37.69 -9.72
CA VAL A 388 9.19 -38.33 -10.95
C VAL A 388 10.28 -39.36 -10.66
N ASN A 389 10.26 -40.43 -11.44
CA ASN A 389 11.34 -41.40 -11.52
C ASN A 389 12.52 -40.86 -12.34
N ARG A 390 13.64 -41.61 -12.38
CA ARG A 390 14.82 -41.22 -13.15
C ARG A 390 14.56 -41.07 -14.66
N ASN A 391 13.55 -41.78 -15.18
CA ASN A 391 13.11 -41.73 -16.58
C ASN A 391 12.05 -40.63 -16.86
N GLY A 392 11.67 -39.81 -15.87
CA GLY A 392 10.65 -38.77 -16.00
C GLY A 392 9.19 -39.25 -15.84
N GLY A 393 8.95 -40.56 -15.74
CA GLY A 393 7.63 -41.12 -15.47
C GLY A 393 7.18 -40.99 -14.01
N PRO A 394 5.91 -41.34 -13.68
CA PRO A 394 5.37 -41.22 -12.33
C PRO A 394 6.08 -42.16 -11.35
N ASP A 395 6.55 -41.62 -10.21
CA ASP A 395 6.94 -42.45 -9.07
C ASP A 395 5.70 -42.98 -8.35
N ARG A 396 5.44 -44.28 -8.50
CA ARG A 396 4.25 -44.97 -7.98
C ARG A 396 4.32 -45.27 -6.48
N ARG A 397 5.45 -45.00 -5.80
CA ARG A 397 5.57 -45.16 -4.34
C ARG A 397 4.80 -44.09 -3.57
N PHE A 398 4.45 -42.98 -4.22
CA PHE A 398 3.68 -41.90 -3.64
C PHE A 398 2.21 -42.00 -4.05
N ASN A 399 1.32 -42.24 -3.08
CA ASN A 399 -0.12 -42.37 -3.32
C ASN A 399 -0.77 -41.06 -3.81
N ASN A 400 -0.19 -39.89 -3.51
CA ASN A 400 -0.69 -38.58 -3.92
C ASN A 400 0.19 -37.94 -5.02
N ASN A 401 0.43 -38.68 -6.10
CA ASN A 401 1.25 -38.24 -7.22
C ASN A 401 0.38 -37.78 -8.41
N ARG A 402 -0.08 -36.53 -8.37
CA ARG A 402 -0.86 -35.94 -9.46
C ARG A 402 0.02 -35.47 -10.62
N GLN A 403 -0.58 -35.36 -11.82
CA GLN A 403 0.03 -34.62 -12.92
C GLN A 403 -0.01 -33.11 -12.66
N ILE A 404 1.06 -32.44 -13.06
CA ILE A 404 1.26 -31.00 -12.95
C ILE A 404 1.52 -30.45 -14.36
N PRO A 405 0.79 -29.42 -14.81
CA PRO A 405 1.00 -28.82 -16.12
C PRO A 405 2.33 -28.06 -16.19
N ILE A 406 2.96 -28.13 -17.36
CA ILE A 406 4.10 -27.30 -17.74
C ILE A 406 3.56 -26.18 -18.63
N CYS A 407 3.57 -24.97 -18.10
CA CYS A 407 3.13 -23.76 -18.79
C CYS A 407 4.31 -23.06 -19.46
N LEU A 408 4.05 -22.40 -20.59
CA LEU A 408 4.99 -21.50 -21.22
C LEU A 408 4.71 -20.07 -20.79
N TYR A 409 5.64 -19.47 -20.05
CA TYR A 409 5.57 -18.10 -19.57
C TYR A 409 6.62 -17.23 -20.25
N SER A 410 6.38 -15.92 -20.31
CA SER A 410 7.40 -14.96 -20.74
C SER A 410 8.12 -14.38 -19.53
N GLN A 411 9.43 -14.25 -19.64
CA GLN A 411 10.32 -13.65 -18.66
C GLN A 411 11.02 -12.44 -19.29
N TYR A 412 11.03 -11.33 -18.55
CA TYR A 412 11.61 -10.06 -18.93
C TYR A 412 12.58 -9.61 -17.86
N THR A 413 13.86 -9.52 -18.21
CA THR A 413 14.91 -9.05 -17.30
C THR A 413 15.32 -7.63 -17.71
N LEU A 414 15.05 -6.67 -16.83
CA LEU A 414 15.42 -5.27 -16.99
C LEU A 414 16.75 -5.04 -16.27
N ARG A 415 17.77 -4.60 -17.00
CA ARG A 415 19.11 -4.31 -16.47
C ARG A 415 19.58 -2.91 -16.82
N SER A 416 20.40 -2.32 -15.96
CA SER A 416 21.14 -1.11 -16.27
C SER A 416 22.54 -1.21 -15.70
N GLY A 417 23.54 -0.63 -16.37
CA GLY A 417 24.90 -0.50 -15.84
C GLY A 417 24.97 0.29 -14.54
N THR A 418 23.91 1.03 -14.20
CA THR A 418 23.80 1.77 -12.94
C THR A 418 23.31 0.91 -11.77
N GLY A 419 22.91 -0.37 -11.98
CA GLY A 419 22.59 -1.33 -10.91
C GLY A 419 21.13 -1.79 -10.82
N ILE A 420 20.31 -1.51 -11.83
CA ILE A 420 18.98 -2.13 -11.95
C ILE A 420 19.16 -3.57 -12.41
N TYR A 421 18.46 -4.48 -11.73
CA TYR A 421 18.33 -5.87 -12.13
C TYR A 421 16.98 -6.35 -11.58
N GLU A 422 15.95 -6.35 -12.41
CA GLU A 422 14.59 -6.76 -12.03
C GLU A 422 14.06 -7.73 -13.06
N THR A 423 13.51 -8.86 -12.62
CA THR A 423 12.93 -9.87 -13.52
C THR A 423 11.43 -9.97 -13.31
N ILE A 424 10.67 -9.69 -14.37
CA ILE A 424 9.22 -9.74 -14.41
C ILE A 424 8.81 -10.94 -15.28
N CYS A 425 7.81 -11.69 -14.84
CA CYS A 425 7.26 -12.81 -15.58
C CYS A 425 5.76 -12.59 -15.83
N THR A 426 5.27 -12.98 -17.00
CA THR A 426 3.86 -12.88 -17.39
C THR A 426 3.30 -14.23 -17.79
N SER A 427 2.05 -14.49 -17.41
CA SER A 427 1.35 -15.74 -17.76
C SER A 427 1.06 -15.85 -19.25
N ARG A 428 0.62 -14.76 -19.88
CA ARG A 428 0.51 -14.67 -21.34
C ARG A 428 1.87 -14.44 -21.97
N ILE A 429 2.13 -15.21 -23.03
CA ILE A 429 3.34 -15.12 -23.84
C ILE A 429 3.36 -13.77 -24.56
N GLY A 430 4.51 -13.09 -24.52
CA GLY A 430 4.75 -11.87 -25.26
C GLY A 430 4.03 -10.63 -24.73
N ALA A 431 3.43 -10.70 -23.54
CA ALA A 431 2.60 -9.62 -23.01
C ALA A 431 3.36 -8.29 -22.82
N PHE A 432 4.67 -8.34 -22.57
CA PHE A 432 5.51 -7.13 -22.41
C PHE A 432 6.35 -6.82 -23.66
N ASP A 433 6.37 -7.67 -24.69
CA ASP A 433 7.28 -7.54 -25.84
C ASP A 433 7.11 -6.20 -26.56
N GLY A 434 5.86 -5.84 -26.88
CA GLY A 434 5.56 -4.57 -27.55
C GLY A 434 6.00 -3.36 -26.73
N PHE A 435 5.81 -3.41 -25.41
CA PHE A 435 6.20 -2.33 -24.51
C PHE A 435 7.73 -2.27 -24.34
N GLY A 436 8.39 -3.40 -24.11
CA GLY A 436 9.84 -3.49 -24.01
C GLY A 436 10.54 -3.02 -25.30
N ASN A 437 10.05 -3.45 -26.46
CA ASN A 437 10.58 -3.01 -27.75
C ASN A 437 10.43 -1.50 -27.94
N TYR A 438 9.27 -0.94 -27.58
CA TYR A 438 9.05 0.50 -27.63
C TYR A 438 10.06 1.27 -26.76
N LEU A 439 10.32 0.81 -25.53
CA LEU A 439 11.33 1.41 -24.65
C LEU A 439 12.74 1.36 -25.27
N LEU A 440 13.12 0.23 -25.86
CA LEU A 440 14.41 0.07 -26.53
C LEU A 440 14.55 1.02 -27.74
N GLN A 441 13.48 1.21 -28.52
CA GLN A 441 13.50 2.16 -29.65
C GLN A 441 13.71 3.60 -29.19
N ILE A 442 13.09 4.01 -28.08
CA ILE A 442 13.39 5.33 -27.47
C ILE A 442 14.86 5.39 -27.06
N GLY A 443 15.40 4.33 -26.47
CA GLY A 443 16.83 4.27 -26.12
C GLY A 443 17.74 4.47 -27.33
N VAL A 444 17.43 3.85 -28.46
CA VAL A 444 18.17 4.05 -29.72
C VAL A 444 18.09 5.51 -30.19
N LEU A 445 16.92 6.14 -30.14
CA LEU A 445 16.74 7.55 -30.49
C LEU A 445 17.56 8.46 -29.58
N GLN A 446 17.57 8.22 -28.28
CA GLN A 446 18.35 8.98 -27.31
C GLN A 446 19.86 8.90 -27.56
N SER A 447 20.36 7.72 -27.93
CA SER A 447 21.77 7.54 -28.29
C SER A 447 22.15 8.33 -29.54
N LYS A 448 21.27 8.34 -30.56
CA LYS A 448 21.48 9.13 -31.79
C LYS A 448 21.52 10.64 -31.52
N MET A 449 20.62 11.14 -30.65
CA MET A 449 20.57 12.57 -30.30
C MET A 449 21.84 13.07 -29.59
N MET A 450 22.52 12.22 -28.81
CA MET A 450 23.82 12.57 -28.23
C MET A 450 24.97 12.51 -29.24
N GLY A 451 24.99 11.48 -30.09
CA GLY A 451 26.04 11.25 -31.08
C GLY A 451 26.07 12.28 -32.22
N GLY A 452 24.97 13.01 -32.44
CA GLY A 452 24.88 14.09 -33.44
C GLY A 452 25.66 15.38 -33.10
N THR A 453 26.42 15.41 -32.00
CA THR A 453 27.22 16.58 -31.57
C THR A 453 28.70 16.47 -31.98
N LEU A 454 29.02 15.77 -33.07
CA LEU A 454 30.40 15.64 -33.56
C LEU A 454 30.52 16.00 -35.06
N THR A 455 31.42 16.95 -35.29
CA THR A 455 32.08 17.33 -36.56
C THR A 455 31.22 17.96 -37.66
N ILE A 456 31.01 19.28 -37.54
CA ILE A 456 31.19 20.15 -38.70
C ILE A 456 32.70 20.47 -38.73
N GLN A 457 33.44 19.78 -39.60
CA GLN A 457 34.72 20.27 -40.11
C GLN A 457 34.44 21.05 -41.40
#